data_AF-A0A1W9YMK9-F1
#
_entry.id   AF-A0A1W9YMK9-F1
#
_cell.length_a   1.000
_cell.length_b   1.000
_cell.length_c   1.000
_cell.angle_alpha   90.00
_cell.angle_beta   90.00
_cell.angle_gamma   90.00
#
_symmetry.space_group_name_H-M   'P 1'
#
loop_
_entity.id
_entity.type
_entity.pdbx_description
1 polymer ?
#
loop_
_entity_poly.entity_id
_entity_poly.type
_entity_poly.pdbx_seq_one_letter_code
_entity_poly.pdbx_strand_id
1 'polypeptide(L)' 'RALADDGRLSWRDLAQKVGLSLTPTLRRVRRLEEEHYIQGYFARLDEERLSGAMSVFVSVSLEKQTGDYLARFEER' A
#
# COMPACT_ATOMS: atom_id res chain seq x y z
N ARG A 1 6.45 -6.31 -9.25
CA ARG A 1 7.64 -5.70 -8.59
C ARG A 1 8.03 -4.38 -9.24
N ALA A 2 8.15 -4.28 -10.58
CA ALA A 2 8.52 -3.02 -11.26
C ALA A 2 7.81 -1.74 -10.75
N LEU A 3 6.47 -1.75 -10.58
CA LEU A 3 5.72 -0.61 -10.04
C LEU A 3 5.91 -0.36 -8.53
N ALA A 4 6.28 -1.38 -7.76
CA ALA A 4 6.61 -1.23 -6.34
C ALA A 4 8.00 -0.61 -6.15
N ASP A 5 8.93 -0.91 -7.05
CA ASP A 5 10.28 -0.35 -7.05
C ASP A 5 10.26 1.11 -7.55
N ASP A 6 9.49 1.38 -8.61
CA ASP A 6 9.29 2.72 -9.17
C ASP A 6 7.87 2.87 -9.72
N GLY A 7 7.02 3.53 -8.93
CA GLY A 7 5.64 3.82 -9.30
C GLY A 7 5.48 4.91 -10.37
N ARG A 8 6.55 5.60 -10.77
CA ARG A 8 6.52 6.67 -11.78
C ARG A 8 7.00 6.23 -13.17
N LEU A 9 7.31 4.94 -13.34
CA LEU A 9 7.69 4.38 -14.63
C LEU A 9 6.69 4.75 -15.72
N SER A 10 7.20 5.14 -16.89
CA SER A 10 6.33 5.33 -18.04
C SER A 10 5.73 4.00 -18.46
N TRP A 11 4.54 4.03 -19.04
CA TRP A 11 3.89 2.80 -19.51
C TRP A 11 4.71 2.05 -20.56
N ARG A 12 5.53 2.75 -21.35
CA ARG A 12 6.45 2.14 -22.32
C ARG A 12 7.59 1.40 -21.64
N ASP A 13 8.20 2.02 -20.64
CA ASP A 13 9.31 1.41 -19.89
C ASP A 13 8.81 0.22 -19.06
N LEU A 14 7.62 0.34 -18.47
CA LEU A 14 6.97 -0.76 -17.77
C LEU A 14 6.72 -1.93 -18.72
N ALA A 15 6.16 -1.67 -19.90
CA ALA A 15 5.89 -2.68 -20.92
C ALA A 15 7.17 -3.43 -21.33
N GLN A 16 8.26 -2.68 -21.59
CA GLN A 16 9.57 -3.26 -21.88
C GLN A 16 10.10 -4.11 -20.72
N LYS A 17 9.99 -3.61 -19.48
CA LYS A 17 10.50 -4.29 -18.27
C LYS A 17 9.73 -5.57 -17.94
N VAL A 18 8.45 -5.66 -18.29
CA VAL A 18 7.62 -6.86 -18.06
C VAL A 18 7.46 -7.75 -19.29
N GLY A 19 8.08 -7.40 -20.42
CA GLY A 19 8.04 -8.20 -21.66
C GLY A 19 6.67 -8.24 -22.35
N LEU A 20 5.87 -7.19 -22.21
CA LEU A 20 4.54 -7.08 -22.83
C LEU A 20 4.47 -5.88 -23.76
N SER A 21 3.50 -5.85 -24.66
CA SER A 21 3.18 -4.62 -25.41
C SER A 21 2.42 -3.63 -24.51
N LEU A 22 2.31 -2.38 -24.97
CA LEU A 22 1.74 -1.29 -24.17
C LEU A 22 0.29 -1.56 -23.73
N THR A 23 -0.57 -1.94 -24.67
CA THR A 23 -2.00 -2.19 -24.41
C THR A 23 -2.28 -3.28 -23.36
N PRO A 24 -1.70 -4.50 -23.44
CA PRO A 24 -1.90 -5.50 -22.41
C PRO A 24 -1.27 -5.12 -21.07
N THR A 25 -0.19 -4.34 -21.06
CA THR A 25 0.41 -3.81 -19.83
C THR A 25 -0.59 -2.89 -19.12
N LEU A 26 -1.17 -1.92 -19.82
CA LEU A 26 -2.17 -1.01 -19.27
C LEU A 26 -3.41 -1.75 -18.74
N ARG A 27 -3.93 -2.70 -19.52
CA ARG A 27 -5.08 -3.52 -19.09
C ARG A 27 -4.78 -4.31 -17.83
N ARG A 28 -3.57 -4.87 -17.72
CA ARG A 28 -3.15 -5.63 -16.54
C ARG A 28 -3.04 -4.73 -15.31
N VAL A 29 -2.47 -3.53 -15.46
CA VAL A 29 -2.33 -2.58 -14.35
C VAL A 29 -3.70 -2.14 -13.85
N ARG A 30 -4.62 -1.76 -14.75
CA ARG A 30 -6.00 -1.42 -14.39
C ARG A 30 -6.69 -2.55 -13.63
N ARG A 31 -6.57 -3.79 -14.11
CA ARG A 31 -7.14 -4.94 -13.42
C ARG A 31 -6.58 -5.12 -12.01
N LEU A 32 -5.27 -4.90 -11.82
CA LEU A 32 -4.64 -4.97 -10.50
C LEU A 32 -5.11 -3.84 -9.56
N GLU A 33 -5.44 -2.66 -10.09
CA GLU A 33 -6.04 -1.56 -9.32
C GLU A 33 -7.49 -1.87 -8.93
N GLU A 34 -8.29 -2.37 -9.87
CA GLU A 34 -9.69 -2.78 -9.66
C GLU A 34 -9.82 -3.95 -8.66
N GLU A 35 -8.91 -4.92 -8.74
CA GLU A 35 -8.85 -6.08 -7.83
C GLU A 35 -8.16 -5.74 -6.49
N HIS A 36 -7.81 -4.47 -6.25
CA HIS A 36 -7.15 -3.98 -5.03
C HIS A 36 -5.79 -4.63 -4.71
N TYR A 37 -5.13 -5.27 -5.69
CA TYR A 37 -3.73 -5.67 -5.57
C TYR A 37 -2.79 -4.46 -5.57
N ILE A 38 -3.16 -3.39 -6.29
CA ILE A 38 -2.52 -2.09 -6.20
C ILE A 38 -3.43 -1.20 -5.35
N GLN A 39 -3.00 -0.92 -4.12
CA GLN A 39 -3.77 -0.14 -3.15
C GLN A 39 -3.63 1.38 -3.34
N GLY A 40 -2.59 1.83 -4.05
CA GLY A 40 -2.36 3.23 -4.34
C GLY A 40 -0.91 3.51 -4.75
N TYR A 41 -0.66 4.76 -5.11
CA TYR A 41 0.66 5.28 -5.46
C TYR A 41 1.02 6.39 -4.50
N PHE A 42 2.17 6.27 -3.84
CA PHE A 42 2.57 7.16 -2.76
C PHE A 42 3.96 7.72 -3.02
N ALA A 43 4.19 8.96 -2.57
CA ALA A 43 5.52 9.52 -2.51
C ALA A 43 6.21 9.03 -1.24
N ARG A 44 7.46 8.56 -1.36
CA ARG A 44 8.34 8.38 -0.20
C ARG A 44 8.92 9.74 0.15
N LEU A 45 8.56 10.24 1.32
CA LEU A 45 8.99 11.55 1.79
C LEU A 45 10.15 11.44 2.78
N ASP A 46 10.94 12.49 2.87
CA ASP A 46 12.01 12.63 3.85
C ASP A 46 11.42 13.22 5.13
N GLU A 47 11.29 12.38 6.16
CA GLU A 47 10.68 12.75 7.43
C GLU A 47 11.53 13.75 8.23
N GLU A 48 12.87 13.70 8.12
CA GLU A 48 13.76 14.63 8.82
C GLU A 48 13.58 16.05 8.32
N ARG A 49 13.35 16.20 7.01
CA ARG A 49 13.19 17.50 6.36
C ARG A 49 11.79 18.11 6.51
N LEU A 50 10.78 17.31 6.88
CA LEU A 50 9.39 17.76 6.88
C LEU A 50 8.94 18.41 8.20
N SER A 51 9.35 17.91 9.38
CA SER A 51 9.00 18.57 10.66
C SER A 51 9.69 18.00 11.92
N GLY A 52 10.83 17.30 11.81
CA GLY A 52 11.44 16.63 12.95
C GLY A 52 10.67 15.35 13.30
N ALA A 53 11.23 14.22 12.89
CA ALA A 53 10.58 12.92 12.99
C ALA A 53 10.46 12.48 14.45
N MET A 54 9.24 12.47 14.99
CA MET A 54 8.91 11.71 16.19
C MET A 54 7.90 10.62 15.81
N SER A 55 8.42 9.46 15.46
CA SER A 55 7.61 8.26 15.21
C SER A 55 7.32 7.58 16.54
N VAL A 56 6.04 7.51 16.94
CA VAL A 56 5.61 6.85 18.17
C VAL A 56 4.95 5.51 17.82
N PHE A 57 5.46 4.44 18.41
CA PHE A 57 4.81 3.13 18.37
C PHE A 57 4.00 2.95 19.66
N VAL A 58 2.68 2.81 19.53
CA VAL A 58 1.80 2.52 20.67
C VAL A 58 1.52 1.02 20.68
N SER A 59 2.00 0.34 21.72
CA SER A 59 1.64 -1.07 21.98
C SER A 59 0.45 -1.10 22.92
N VAL A 60 -0.69 -1.59 22.43
CA VAL A 60 -1.88 -1.84 23.26
C VAL A 60 -1.88 -3.31 23.65
N SER A 61 -1.84 -3.59 24.96
CA SER A 61 -2.00 -4.94 25.50
C SER A 61 -3.30 -4.99 26.29
N LEU A 62 -4.18 -5.93 25.93
CA LEU A 62 -5.44 -6.16 26.64
C LEU A 62 -5.14 -6.92 27.94
N GLU A 63 -5.39 -6.28 29.08
CA GLU A 63 -4.99 -6.79 30.40
C GLU A 63 -5.81 -8.00 30.88
N LYS A 64 -6.98 -8.28 30.29
CA LYS A 64 -7.83 -9.43 30.66
C LYS A 64 -8.56 -10.05 29.48
N GLN A 65 -8.25 -11.32 29.19
CA GLN A 65 -9.12 -12.22 28.43
C GLN A 65 -10.33 -12.62 29.31
N THR A 66 -11.32 -11.75 29.41
CA THR A 66 -12.64 -12.15 29.92
C THR A 66 -13.64 -11.91 28.81
N GLY A 67 -14.36 -12.96 28.42
CA GLY A 67 -15.20 -13.05 27.22
C GLY A 67 -16.28 -11.98 27.04
N ASP A 68 -16.47 -11.06 27.99
CA ASP A 68 -17.47 -9.99 27.94
C ASP A 68 -17.07 -8.77 27.09
N TYR A 69 -15.77 -8.55 26.82
CA TYR A 69 -15.33 -7.36 26.06
C TYR A 69 -15.34 -7.56 24.53
N LEU A 70 -15.32 -8.80 24.04
CA LEU A 70 -15.33 -9.11 22.61
C LEU A 70 -16.67 -8.71 21.96
N ALA A 71 -17.79 -8.92 22.69
CA ALA A 71 -19.14 -8.60 22.21
C ALA A 71 -19.40 -7.10 22.01
N ARG A 72 -18.64 -6.21 22.66
CA ARG A 72 -18.78 -4.75 22.49
C ARG A 72 -17.94 -4.17 21.36
N PHE A 73 -16.96 -4.91 20.86
CA PHE A 73 -16.11 -4.47 19.75
C PHE A 73 -16.73 -4.79 18.38
N GLU A 74 -17.63 -5.79 18.29
CA GLU A 74 -18.30 -6.19 17.05
C GLU A 74 -19.52 -5.32 16.67
N GLU A 75 -19.95 -4.40 17.53
CA GLU A 75 -21.18 -3.61 17.33
C GLU A 75 -20.97 -2.21 16.72
N ARG A 76 -19.78 -1.90 16.17
CA ARG A 76 -19.57 -0.70 15.33
C ARG A 76 -18.67 -0.94 14.12
#